data_AF-A0A8I1ZS02-F1
#
_entry.id   AF-A0A8I1ZS02-F1
#
_cell.length_a   1.000
_cell.length_b   1.000
_cell.length_c   1.000
_cell.angle_alpha   90.00
_cell.angle_beta   90.00
_cell.angle_gamma   90.00
#
_symmetry.space_group_name_H-M   'P 1'
#
loop_
_entity.id
_entity.type
_entity.pdbx_description
1 polymer ?
#
loop_
_entity_poly.entity_id
_entity_poly.type
_entity_poly.pdbx_seq_one_letter_code
_entity_poly.pdbx_strand_id
1 'polypeptide(L)'
;MTFRFKNTPQFIPLEVYENEITTMIERLNEHKNIVSVYQVGTVQHPGISDIDMLVVLKDDAEFYQNPLKNSSVTGRYLFVHPLLGVTKTDFMEAQHFNFFRNWRLLLGEQLITGENKFSGDEIACLQIQIALEYLLSNYIQLTVMKLHRIVNIRALLLNMKAMLYDLRLLNVSSGPLYDLLERLVAWRDRWFEEQPHYKDLARWINLCYLELGSFLQKQLQMHHFYLPKWGNLHVTKNVVLSPNESFSCKCQGMPLPVAFAFLGKKYLKLQRKLNKVTIFLPIQREKIPSILIRKFNLESKMVQFNLDKPFLTLRSTLNFLRKVHR
;
A
#
# COMPACT_ATOMS: atom_id res chain seq x y z
N MET A 1 12.98 1.10 -23.55
CA MET A 1 12.63 -0.19 -22.91
C MET A 1 11.14 -0.45 -23.16
N THR A 2 10.77 -1.63 -23.68
CA THR A 2 9.37 -1.96 -24.01
C THR A 2 8.65 -2.58 -22.81
N PHE A 3 7.58 -1.94 -22.35
CA PHE A 3 6.69 -2.47 -21.31
C PHE A 3 5.51 -3.22 -21.92
N ARG A 4 5.02 -4.24 -21.22
CA ARG A 4 3.68 -4.80 -21.42
C ARG A 4 2.73 -4.19 -20.41
N PHE A 5 1.78 -3.41 -20.91
CA PHE A 5 0.69 -2.86 -20.12
C PHE A 5 -0.44 -3.88 -20.01
N LYS A 6 -1.07 -3.96 -18.83
CA LYS A 6 -2.22 -4.83 -18.55
C LYS A 6 -3.16 -4.17 -17.55
N ASN A 7 -4.36 -4.74 -17.41
CA ASN A 7 -5.38 -4.28 -16.47
C ASN A 7 -5.66 -2.78 -16.63
N THR A 8 -5.87 -2.36 -17.88
CA THR A 8 -6.37 -1.02 -18.20
C THR A 8 -7.70 -0.81 -17.46
N PRO A 9 -7.87 0.30 -16.73
CA PRO A 9 -9.13 0.62 -16.07
C PRO A 9 -10.31 0.58 -17.05
N GLN A 10 -11.46 0.15 -16.54
CA GLN A 10 -12.73 0.18 -17.27
C GLN A 10 -13.70 1.02 -16.45
N PHE A 11 -14.47 1.87 -17.11
CA PHE A 11 -15.44 2.71 -16.41
C PHE A 11 -16.50 1.82 -15.74
N ILE A 12 -16.80 2.13 -14.49
CA ILE A 12 -17.84 1.47 -13.72
C ILE A 12 -18.67 2.57 -13.05
N PRO A 13 -19.99 2.64 -13.26
CA PRO A 13 -20.85 3.64 -12.62
C PRO A 13 -20.78 3.59 -11.09
N LEU A 14 -20.97 4.73 -10.44
CA LEU A 14 -20.92 4.83 -8.97
C LEU A 14 -21.97 3.94 -8.29
N GLU A 15 -23.17 3.83 -8.86
CA GLU A 15 -24.25 2.96 -8.38
C GLU A 15 -23.80 1.51 -8.21
N VAL A 16 -22.89 1.03 -9.07
CA VAL A 16 -22.35 -0.33 -8.98
C VAL A 16 -21.43 -0.48 -7.77
N TYR A 17 -20.67 0.57 -7.41
CA TYR A 17 -19.90 0.58 -6.17
C TYR A 17 -20.82 0.52 -4.96
N GLU A 18 -21.88 1.32 -4.95
CA GLU A 18 -22.86 1.36 -3.86
C GLU A 18 -23.54 0.00 -3.68
N ASN A 19 -23.96 -0.64 -4.77
CA ASN A 19 -24.55 -1.99 -4.73
C ASN A 19 -23.60 -3.05 -4.16
N GLU A 20 -22.33 -3.04 -4.56
CA GLU A 20 -21.32 -3.97 -4.05
C GLU A 20 -20.96 -3.67 -2.58
N ILE A 21 -20.98 -2.40 -2.16
CA ILE A 21 -20.84 -2.01 -0.75
C ILE A 21 -22.01 -2.56 0.07
N THR A 22 -23.25 -2.34 -0.35
CA THR A 22 -24.46 -2.82 0.33
C THR A 22 -24.47 -4.34 0.44
N THR A 23 -24.19 -5.04 -0.66
CA THR A 23 -24.09 -6.51 -0.67
C THR A 23 -23.04 -7.03 0.32
N MET A 24 -21.90 -6.33 0.44
CA MET A 24 -20.87 -6.70 1.41
C MET A 24 -21.32 -6.44 2.85
N ILE A 25 -21.97 -5.31 3.12
CA ILE A 25 -22.51 -4.98 4.45
C ILE A 25 -23.53 -6.02 4.89
N GLU A 26 -24.46 -6.42 4.01
CA GLU A 26 -25.48 -7.44 4.31
C GLU A 26 -24.82 -8.76 4.74
N ARG A 27 -23.82 -9.22 3.98
CA ARG A 27 -23.05 -10.43 4.31
C ARG A 27 -22.33 -10.30 5.65
N LEU A 28 -21.72 -9.14 5.93
CA LEU A 28 -21.00 -8.92 7.18
C LEU A 28 -21.95 -8.86 8.37
N ASN A 29 -23.15 -8.30 8.22
CA ASN A 29 -24.14 -8.16 9.29
C ASN A 29 -24.63 -9.50 9.86
N GLU A 30 -24.51 -10.60 9.10
CA GLU A 30 -24.82 -11.96 9.58
C GLU A 30 -23.84 -12.45 10.67
N HIS A 31 -22.68 -11.81 10.83
CA HIS A 31 -21.63 -12.25 11.74
C HIS A 31 -21.66 -11.53 13.10
N LYS A 32 -22.09 -12.25 14.15
CA LYS A 32 -22.14 -11.77 15.56
C LYS A 32 -20.82 -11.27 16.16
N ASN A 33 -19.70 -11.53 15.51
CA ASN A 33 -18.36 -11.16 15.98
C ASN A 33 -17.89 -9.80 15.45
N ILE A 34 -18.66 -9.19 14.54
CA ILE A 34 -18.39 -7.85 14.02
C ILE A 34 -18.97 -6.82 14.97
N VAL A 35 -18.16 -5.82 15.33
CA VAL A 35 -18.55 -4.66 16.13
C VAL A 35 -18.94 -3.50 15.22
N SER A 36 -18.12 -3.24 14.21
CA SER A 36 -18.33 -2.14 13.27
C SER A 36 -17.71 -2.44 11.90
N VAL A 37 -18.26 -1.82 10.86
CA VAL A 37 -17.67 -1.80 9.51
C VAL A 37 -17.53 -0.37 9.05
N TYR A 38 -16.35 -0.01 8.54
CA TYR A 38 -16.05 1.29 7.98
C TYR A 38 -15.64 1.18 6.52
N GLN A 39 -16.08 2.12 5.69
CA GLN A 39 -15.43 2.40 4.41
C GLN A 39 -14.20 3.25 4.66
N VAL A 40 -13.08 2.90 4.02
CA VAL A 40 -11.85 3.69 4.05
C VAL A 40 -11.71 4.42 2.70
N GLY A 41 -11.49 5.73 2.76
CA GLY A 41 -11.38 6.57 1.57
C GLY A 41 -12.73 6.84 0.89
N THR A 42 -12.66 7.35 -0.34
CA THR A 42 -13.84 7.71 -1.15
C THR A 42 -13.65 7.26 -2.60
N VAL A 43 -14.75 6.88 -3.24
CA VAL A 43 -14.77 6.56 -4.67
C VAL A 43 -14.81 7.87 -5.46
N GLN A 44 -13.62 8.37 -5.83
CA GLN A 44 -13.49 9.62 -6.59
C GLN A 44 -13.44 9.40 -8.11
N HIS A 45 -12.90 8.26 -8.55
CA HIS A 45 -12.66 7.98 -9.97
C HIS A 45 -13.24 6.61 -10.31
N PRO A 46 -14.55 6.52 -10.60
CA PRO A 46 -15.23 5.25 -10.84
C PRO A 46 -14.58 4.47 -11.99
N GLY A 47 -14.29 3.19 -11.77
CA GLY A 47 -13.52 2.33 -12.67
C GLY A 47 -12.01 2.27 -12.40
N ILE A 48 -11.46 3.28 -11.71
CA ILE A 48 -10.06 3.26 -11.22
C ILE A 48 -10.05 2.94 -9.73
N SER A 49 -10.81 3.70 -8.94
CA SER A 49 -10.96 3.56 -7.49
C SER A 49 -11.33 2.13 -7.10
N ASP A 50 -10.84 1.71 -5.95
CA ASP A 50 -11.22 0.48 -5.27
C ASP A 50 -12.16 0.76 -4.09
N ILE A 51 -12.72 -0.32 -3.55
CA ILE A 51 -13.49 -0.31 -2.31
C ILE A 51 -12.59 -0.89 -1.22
N ASP A 52 -12.18 -0.03 -0.29
CA ASP A 52 -11.52 -0.45 0.94
C ASP A 52 -12.53 -0.45 2.09
N MET A 53 -12.65 -1.59 2.77
CA MET A 53 -13.45 -1.68 3.99
C MET A 53 -12.60 -2.21 5.13
N LEU A 54 -12.86 -1.67 6.32
CA LEU A 54 -12.30 -2.10 7.59
C LEU A 54 -13.39 -2.73 8.44
N VAL A 55 -13.14 -3.96 8.88
CA VAL A 55 -14.00 -4.72 9.77
C VAL A 55 -13.36 -4.70 11.17
N VAL A 56 -14.08 -4.12 12.12
CA VAL A 56 -13.71 -4.15 13.54
C VAL A 56 -14.40 -5.33 14.19
N LEU A 57 -13.60 -6.24 14.73
CA LEU A 57 -14.03 -7.49 15.34
C LEU A 57 -13.97 -7.37 16.87
N LYS A 58 -14.71 -8.24 17.57
CA LYS A 58 -14.46 -8.48 19.01
C LYS A 58 -13.03 -8.97 19.22
N ASP A 59 -12.45 -8.70 20.39
CA ASP A 59 -11.02 -8.95 20.65
C ASP A 59 -10.65 -10.44 20.61
N ASP A 60 -11.60 -11.33 20.92
CA ASP A 60 -11.50 -12.79 20.91
C ASP A 60 -12.18 -13.42 19.68
N ALA A 61 -12.52 -12.62 18.67
CA ALA A 61 -13.27 -13.10 17.51
C ALA A 61 -12.50 -14.13 16.68
N GLU A 62 -13.13 -15.29 16.52
CA GLU A 62 -12.83 -16.22 15.45
C GLU A 62 -13.56 -15.80 14.16
N PHE A 63 -12.81 -15.65 13.06
CA PHE A 63 -13.36 -15.28 11.75
C PHE A 63 -12.50 -15.87 10.62
N TYR A 64 -12.99 -16.96 10.01
CA TYR A 64 -12.24 -17.73 9.03
C TYR A 64 -12.85 -17.70 7.62
N GLN A 65 -14.10 -17.26 7.50
CA GLN A 65 -14.80 -17.21 6.22
C GLN A 65 -14.36 -15.99 5.41
N ASN A 66 -13.81 -16.18 4.22
CA ASN A 66 -13.44 -15.06 3.36
C ASN A 66 -14.70 -14.36 2.80
N PRO A 67 -14.98 -13.09 3.17
CA PRO A 67 -16.19 -12.37 2.72
C PRO A 67 -16.25 -12.19 1.20
N LEU A 68 -15.08 -12.18 0.55
CA LEU A 68 -14.94 -11.98 -0.90
C LEU A 68 -15.00 -13.27 -1.72
N LYS A 69 -15.08 -14.46 -1.09
CA LYS A 69 -15.02 -15.75 -1.79
C LYS A 69 -16.11 -15.88 -2.86
N ASN A 70 -17.29 -15.36 -2.57
CA ASN A 70 -18.47 -15.41 -3.44
C ASN A 70 -18.82 -14.03 -4.04
N SER A 71 -17.85 -13.13 -4.15
CA SER A 71 -18.07 -11.85 -4.83
C SER A 71 -18.26 -12.06 -6.33
N SER A 72 -19.09 -11.20 -6.95
CA SER A 72 -19.29 -11.16 -8.39
C SER A 72 -17.97 -10.85 -9.13
N VAL A 73 -17.94 -10.98 -10.46
CA VAL A 73 -16.77 -10.54 -11.26
C VAL A 73 -16.48 -9.05 -10.99
N THR A 74 -17.54 -8.24 -10.90
CA THR A 74 -17.49 -6.82 -10.60
C THR A 74 -16.98 -6.55 -9.19
N GLY A 75 -17.51 -7.23 -8.17
CA GLY A 75 -17.03 -7.13 -6.80
C GLY A 75 -15.55 -7.50 -6.68
N ARG A 76 -15.09 -8.57 -7.35
CA ARG A 76 -13.65 -8.91 -7.40
C ARG A 76 -12.80 -7.88 -8.12
N TYR A 77 -13.39 -7.10 -9.02
CA TYR A 77 -12.72 -5.97 -9.63
C TYR A 77 -12.67 -4.78 -8.66
N LEU A 78 -13.77 -4.43 -8.00
CA LEU A 78 -13.84 -3.26 -7.13
C LEU A 78 -13.09 -3.44 -5.80
N PHE A 79 -13.16 -4.61 -5.18
CA PHE A 79 -12.35 -4.98 -4.01
C PHE A 79 -10.96 -5.49 -4.47
N VAL A 80 -10.03 -4.56 -4.71
CA VAL A 80 -8.66 -4.90 -5.17
C VAL A 80 -7.89 -5.70 -4.13
N HIS A 81 -8.15 -5.44 -2.85
CA HIS A 81 -7.52 -6.07 -1.70
C HIS A 81 -8.57 -6.82 -0.86
N PRO A 82 -8.16 -7.82 -0.05
CA PRO A 82 -9.01 -8.31 1.03
C PRO A 82 -9.44 -7.18 1.95
N LEU A 83 -10.58 -7.34 2.63
CA LEU A 83 -11.02 -6.38 3.63
C LEU A 83 -9.96 -6.25 4.73
N LEU A 84 -9.83 -5.07 5.32
CA LEU A 84 -9.00 -4.86 6.48
C LEU A 84 -9.70 -5.42 7.72
N GLY A 85 -8.94 -6.03 8.63
CA GLY A 85 -9.47 -6.61 9.87
C GLY A 85 -8.64 -6.20 11.07
N VAL A 86 -9.31 -5.88 12.17
CA VAL A 86 -8.69 -5.43 13.41
C VAL A 86 -9.60 -5.74 14.60
N THR A 87 -9.03 -5.96 15.78
CA THR A 87 -9.80 -6.08 17.02
C THR A 87 -10.32 -4.71 17.47
N LYS A 88 -11.36 -4.68 18.30
CA LYS A 88 -11.90 -3.43 18.85
C LYS A 88 -10.82 -2.67 19.63
N THR A 89 -10.10 -3.35 20.50
CA THR A 89 -9.03 -2.74 21.30
C THR A 89 -7.90 -2.19 20.42
N ASP A 90 -7.43 -2.97 19.43
CA ASP A 90 -6.35 -2.51 18.56
C ASP A 90 -6.80 -1.38 17.64
N PHE A 91 -8.07 -1.35 17.22
CA PHE A 91 -8.64 -0.25 16.43
C PHE A 91 -8.66 1.07 17.18
N MET A 92 -9.06 1.03 18.46
CA MET A 92 -9.07 2.19 19.34
C MET A 92 -7.68 2.80 19.49
N GLU A 93 -6.63 1.99 19.38
CA GLU A 93 -5.25 2.48 19.39
C GLU A 93 -4.76 2.90 17.99
N ALA A 94 -5.03 2.09 16.97
CA ALA A 94 -4.53 2.27 15.61
C ALA A 94 -5.04 3.56 14.94
N GLN A 95 -6.24 4.02 15.30
CA GLN A 95 -6.79 5.27 14.80
C GLN A 95 -5.94 6.51 15.15
N HIS A 96 -5.07 6.43 16.15
CA HIS A 96 -4.14 7.53 16.48
C HIS A 96 -2.89 7.54 15.59
N PHE A 97 -2.49 6.38 15.05
CA PHE A 97 -1.35 6.23 14.15
C PHE A 97 -1.72 6.42 12.67
N ASN A 98 -3.00 6.32 12.34
CA ASN A 98 -3.50 6.53 10.99
C ASN A 98 -3.90 7.99 10.78
N PHE A 99 -3.03 8.74 10.10
CA PHE A 99 -3.31 10.14 9.74
C PHE A 99 -4.37 10.28 8.65
N PHE A 100 -4.80 9.17 8.04
CA PHE A 100 -5.82 9.13 6.99
C PHE A 100 -7.18 8.78 7.61
N ARG A 101 -7.92 9.81 8.04
CA ARG A 101 -9.21 9.67 8.77
C ARG A 101 -10.46 9.68 7.89
N ASN A 102 -10.36 9.41 6.60
CA ASN A 102 -11.54 9.36 5.74
C ASN A 102 -12.27 8.02 5.93
N TRP A 103 -12.86 7.84 7.11
CA TRP A 103 -13.55 6.62 7.50
C TRP A 103 -15.03 6.92 7.66
N ARG A 104 -15.86 6.25 6.86
CA ARG A 104 -17.32 6.36 6.95
C ARG A 104 -17.87 5.11 7.61
N LEU A 105 -18.57 5.26 8.72
CA LEU A 105 -19.28 4.14 9.36
C LEU A 105 -20.36 3.62 8.41
N LEU A 106 -20.35 2.30 8.18
CA LEU A 106 -21.30 1.59 7.33
C LEU A 106 -22.23 0.68 8.16
N LEU A 107 -21.71 0.09 9.24
CA LEU A 107 -22.45 -0.84 10.10
C LEU A 107 -21.92 -0.76 11.54
N GLY A 108 -22.79 -0.91 12.53
CA GLY A 108 -22.42 -1.13 13.94
C GLY A 108 -22.14 0.15 14.73
N GLU A 109 -21.26 0.05 15.73
CA GLU A 109 -20.97 1.14 16.68
C GLU A 109 -20.02 2.20 16.07
N GLN A 110 -20.23 3.48 16.40
CA GLN A 110 -19.25 4.53 16.09
C GLN A 110 -18.12 4.53 17.13
N LEU A 111 -16.91 4.17 16.70
CA LEU A 111 -15.72 3.99 17.55
C LEU A 111 -14.63 5.05 17.31
N ILE A 112 -14.73 5.81 16.22
CA ILE A 112 -13.75 6.84 15.88
C ILE A 112 -13.85 8.00 16.86
N THR A 113 -12.72 8.40 17.42
CA THR A 113 -12.58 9.55 18.30
C THR A 113 -11.94 10.72 17.56
N GLY A 114 -12.47 11.94 17.77
CA GLY A 114 -12.04 13.14 17.04
C GLY A 114 -10.61 13.60 17.37
N GLU A 115 -10.00 13.12 18.45
CA GLU A 115 -8.77 13.67 19.00
C GLU A 115 -7.55 12.77 18.73
N ASN A 116 -6.42 13.36 18.36
CA ASN A 116 -5.13 12.68 18.41
C ASN A 116 -4.49 12.97 19.77
N LYS A 117 -3.94 11.93 20.40
CA LYS A 117 -3.37 12.01 21.75
C LYS A 117 -1.87 12.29 21.74
N PHE A 118 -1.26 12.37 20.56
CA PHE A 118 0.18 12.53 20.39
C PHE A 118 0.57 14.01 20.34
N SER A 119 1.76 14.31 20.86
CA SER A 119 2.38 15.63 20.77
C SER A 119 2.78 16.00 19.34
N GLY A 120 3.08 17.27 19.09
CA GLY A 120 3.52 17.75 17.78
C GLY A 120 4.77 17.03 17.25
N ASP A 121 5.76 16.79 18.11
CA ASP A 121 7.00 16.11 17.74
C ASP A 121 6.77 14.63 17.42
N GLU A 122 5.90 13.96 18.18
CA GLU A 122 5.51 12.57 17.92
C GLU A 122 4.77 12.44 16.59
N ILE A 123 3.87 13.39 16.31
CA ILE A 123 3.15 13.45 15.02
C ILE A 123 4.15 13.64 13.88
N ALA A 124 5.08 14.61 13.98
CA ALA A 124 6.08 14.85 12.95
C ALA A 124 6.97 13.61 12.72
N CYS A 125 7.42 12.97 13.80
CA CYS A 125 8.21 11.73 13.73
C CYS A 125 7.46 10.61 13.00
N LEU A 126 6.19 10.39 13.35
CA LEU A 126 5.33 9.41 12.71
C LEU A 126 5.09 9.73 11.23
N GLN A 127 4.82 10.99 10.89
CA GLN A 127 4.56 11.44 9.52
C GLN A 127 5.78 11.19 8.61
N ILE A 128 6.97 11.57 9.07
CA ILE A 128 8.23 11.32 8.34
C ILE A 128 8.43 9.83 8.13
N GLN A 129 8.33 9.03 9.20
CA GLN A 129 8.50 7.58 9.09
C GLN A 129 7.49 6.98 8.10
N ILE A 130 6.19 7.27 8.25
CA ILE A 130 5.14 6.76 7.36
C ILE A 130 5.41 7.15 5.91
N ALA A 131 5.70 8.42 5.62
CA ALA A 131 5.96 8.90 4.27
C ALA A 131 7.15 8.16 3.64
N LEU A 132 8.27 8.00 4.36
CA LEU A 132 9.42 7.25 3.86
C LEU A 132 9.08 5.79 3.60
N GLU A 133 8.24 5.18 4.45
CA GLU A 133 7.83 3.78 4.27
C GLU A 133 6.99 3.58 2.99
N TYR A 134 6.05 4.48 2.72
CA TYR A 134 5.21 4.45 1.52
C TYR A 134 6.02 4.77 0.25
N LEU A 135 6.89 5.78 0.29
CA LEU A 135 7.77 6.13 -0.83
C LEU A 135 8.72 4.98 -1.18
N LEU A 136 9.32 4.34 -0.17
CA LEU A 136 10.16 3.15 -0.36
C LEU A 136 9.37 1.98 -0.96
N SER A 137 8.14 1.74 -0.46
CA SER A 137 7.25 0.72 -1.01
C SER A 137 6.95 0.96 -2.49
N ASN A 138 6.64 2.20 -2.87
CA ASN A 138 6.40 2.56 -4.27
C ASN A 138 7.67 2.44 -5.14
N TYR A 139 8.84 2.79 -4.60
CA TYR A 139 10.11 2.59 -5.29
C TYR A 139 10.39 1.10 -5.55
N ILE A 140 10.13 0.23 -4.57
CA ILE A 140 10.19 -1.23 -4.74
C ILE A 140 9.26 -1.67 -5.87
N GLN A 141 8.02 -1.19 -5.88
CA GLN A 141 7.04 -1.52 -6.91
C GLN A 141 7.52 -1.10 -8.30
N LEU A 142 8.04 0.13 -8.46
CA LEU A 142 8.59 0.61 -9.73
C LEU A 142 9.81 -0.20 -10.17
N THR A 143 10.68 -0.57 -9.23
CA THR A 143 11.84 -1.43 -9.49
C THR A 143 11.40 -2.78 -10.07
N VAL A 144 10.42 -3.42 -9.43
CA VAL A 144 9.87 -4.71 -9.87
C VAL A 144 9.14 -4.57 -11.22
N MET A 145 8.38 -3.49 -11.42
CA MET A 145 7.71 -3.22 -12.71
C MET A 145 8.72 -3.06 -13.85
N LYS A 146 9.83 -2.33 -13.62
CA LYS A 146 10.91 -2.16 -14.60
C LYS A 146 11.64 -3.46 -14.88
N LEU A 147 11.99 -4.21 -13.85
CA LEU A 147 12.68 -5.49 -13.96
C LEU A 147 11.85 -6.50 -14.76
N HIS A 148 10.56 -6.62 -14.45
CA HIS A 148 9.66 -7.56 -15.13
C HIS A 148 9.08 -7.04 -16.44
N ARG A 149 9.25 -5.75 -16.74
CA ARG A 149 8.67 -5.05 -17.89
C ARG A 149 7.14 -5.20 -18.00
N ILE A 150 6.46 -5.37 -16.86
CA ILE A 150 4.99 -5.50 -16.79
C ILE A 150 4.45 -4.37 -15.93
N VAL A 151 3.47 -3.66 -16.47
CA VAL A 151 2.80 -2.55 -15.79
C VAL A 151 1.33 -2.91 -15.66
N ASN A 152 0.84 -3.00 -14.42
CA ASN A 152 -0.59 -3.02 -14.14
C ASN A 152 -1.05 -1.56 -14.07
N ILE A 153 -1.80 -1.09 -15.07
CA ILE A 153 -2.16 0.31 -15.19
C ILE A 153 -3.06 0.75 -14.03
N ARG A 154 -4.11 -0.01 -13.72
CA ARG A 154 -5.00 0.35 -12.61
C ARG A 154 -4.26 0.43 -11.28
N ALA A 155 -3.40 -0.54 -10.98
CA ALA A 155 -2.59 -0.50 -9.76
C ALA A 155 -1.62 0.69 -9.73
N LEU A 156 -1.04 1.07 -10.88
CA LEU A 156 -0.20 2.25 -10.99
C LEU A 156 -0.98 3.53 -10.65
N LEU A 157 -2.17 3.70 -11.24
CA LEU A 157 -3.03 4.87 -11.02
C LEU A 157 -3.55 4.95 -9.58
N LEU A 158 -3.84 3.80 -8.95
CA LEU A 158 -4.25 3.73 -7.54
C LEU A 158 -3.10 4.12 -6.60
N ASN A 159 -1.96 3.42 -6.69
CA ASN A 159 -0.90 3.52 -5.69
C ASN A 159 -0.09 4.82 -5.80
N MET A 160 0.18 5.29 -7.02
CA MET A 160 1.13 6.39 -7.21
C MET A 160 0.52 7.75 -6.87
N LYS A 161 -0.82 7.93 -6.94
CA LYS A 161 -1.48 9.14 -6.42
C LYS A 161 -1.23 9.30 -4.92
N ALA A 162 -1.19 8.19 -4.17
CA ALA A 162 -0.97 8.22 -2.74
C ALA A 162 0.37 8.90 -2.38
N MET A 163 1.37 8.81 -3.26
CA MET A 163 2.68 9.45 -3.04
C MET A 163 2.61 10.98 -2.95
N LEU A 164 1.62 11.66 -3.54
CA LEU A 164 1.46 13.11 -3.33
C LEU A 164 1.15 13.42 -1.87
N TYR A 165 0.43 12.54 -1.17
CA TYR A 165 0.18 12.71 0.26
C TYR A 165 1.45 12.46 1.06
N ASP A 166 2.24 11.45 0.70
CA ASP A 166 3.54 11.18 1.34
C ASP A 166 4.50 12.37 1.17
N LEU A 167 4.51 13.01 0.00
CA LEU A 167 5.27 14.24 -0.22
C LEU A 167 4.79 15.38 0.68
N ARG A 168 3.47 15.57 0.84
CA ARG A 168 2.92 16.59 1.74
C ARG A 168 3.27 16.34 3.21
N LEU A 169 3.32 15.07 3.65
CA LEU A 169 3.78 14.72 5.00
C LEU A 169 5.25 15.12 5.24
N LEU A 170 6.05 15.19 4.17
CA LEU A 170 7.42 15.68 4.18
C LEU A 170 7.53 17.19 3.83
N ASN A 171 6.40 17.90 3.81
CA ASN A 171 6.30 19.31 3.42
C ASN A 171 6.85 19.61 2.00
N VAL A 172 6.70 18.66 1.08
CA VAL A 172 7.09 18.81 -0.33
C VAL A 172 5.86 19.08 -1.19
N SER A 173 5.83 20.25 -1.81
CA SER A 173 4.74 20.72 -2.68
C SER A 173 5.17 21.09 -4.10
N SER A 174 6.44 20.85 -4.45
CA SER A 174 6.98 21.17 -5.77
C SER A 174 8.23 20.32 -6.09
N GLY A 175 8.65 20.37 -7.36
CA GLY A 175 9.88 19.73 -7.85
C GLY A 175 9.64 18.53 -8.76
N PRO A 176 10.69 17.93 -9.34
CA PRO A 176 10.56 17.00 -10.45
C PRO A 176 9.68 15.77 -10.16
N LEU A 177 9.81 15.20 -8.97
CA LEU A 177 8.96 14.08 -8.55
C LEU A 177 7.50 14.51 -8.36
N TYR A 178 7.27 15.67 -7.74
CA TYR A 178 5.94 16.21 -7.53
C TYR A 178 5.23 16.46 -8.88
N ASP A 179 5.91 17.11 -9.81
CA ASP A 179 5.37 17.43 -11.15
C ASP A 179 5.03 16.16 -11.94
N LEU A 180 5.84 15.10 -11.82
CA LEU A 180 5.52 13.80 -12.41
C LEU A 180 4.25 13.22 -11.79
N LEU A 181 4.07 13.30 -10.48
CA LEU A 181 2.89 12.74 -9.83
C LEU A 181 1.62 13.53 -10.15
N GLU A 182 1.69 14.86 -10.20
CA GLU A 182 0.59 15.71 -10.68
C GLU A 182 0.20 15.37 -12.11
N ARG A 183 1.19 15.14 -13.01
CA ARG A 183 0.91 14.67 -14.36
C ARG A 183 0.16 13.33 -14.40
N LEU A 184 0.52 12.39 -13.51
CA LEU A 184 -0.20 11.12 -13.41
C LEU A 184 -1.63 11.33 -12.90
N VAL A 185 -1.82 12.22 -11.94
CA VAL A 185 -3.16 12.59 -11.44
C VAL A 185 -3.99 13.20 -12.55
N ALA A 186 -3.45 14.12 -13.35
CA ALA A 186 -4.15 14.68 -14.50
C ALA A 186 -4.58 13.59 -15.51
N TRP A 187 -3.71 12.62 -15.81
CA TRP A 187 -4.09 11.46 -16.64
C TRP A 187 -5.16 10.58 -15.99
N ARG A 188 -5.09 10.39 -14.67
CA ARG A 188 -6.07 9.61 -13.90
C ARG A 188 -7.44 10.28 -13.92
N ASP A 189 -7.49 11.60 -13.78
CA ASP A 189 -8.71 12.39 -13.73
C ASP A 189 -9.46 12.37 -15.07
N ARG A 190 -8.71 12.35 -16.19
CA ARG A 190 -9.26 12.32 -17.55
C ARG A 190 -9.18 10.94 -18.22
N TRP A 191 -8.94 9.88 -17.45
CA TRP A 191 -8.60 8.56 -18.01
C TRP A 191 -9.64 7.99 -18.98
N PHE A 192 -10.92 8.27 -18.74
CA PHE A 192 -12.03 7.79 -19.57
C PHE A 192 -12.43 8.76 -20.69
N GLU A 193 -11.82 9.95 -20.72
CA GLU A 193 -11.96 10.93 -21.79
C GLU A 193 -10.80 10.82 -22.78
N GLU A 194 -9.57 10.83 -22.26
CA GLU A 194 -8.34 10.92 -23.04
C GLU A 194 -7.20 10.19 -22.32
N GLN A 195 -6.82 9.02 -22.84
CA GLN A 195 -5.72 8.22 -22.29
C GLN A 195 -4.38 8.70 -22.84
N PRO A 196 -3.31 8.71 -22.02
CA PRO A 196 -1.98 8.95 -22.54
C PRO A 196 -1.55 7.83 -23.48
N HIS A 197 -0.76 8.17 -24.50
CA HIS A 197 -0.09 7.15 -25.28
C HIS A 197 0.84 6.31 -24.39
N TYR A 198 0.89 5.01 -24.64
CA TYR A 198 1.75 4.09 -23.88
C TYR A 198 3.24 4.44 -23.94
N LYS A 199 3.69 5.14 -24.99
CA LYS A 199 5.05 5.68 -25.07
C LYS A 199 5.30 6.75 -24.00
N ASP A 200 4.34 7.63 -23.77
CA ASP A 200 4.42 8.68 -22.74
C ASP A 200 4.34 8.09 -21.35
N LEU A 201 3.44 7.11 -21.13
CA LEU A 201 3.37 6.40 -19.86
C LEU A 201 4.67 5.63 -19.57
N ALA A 202 5.26 4.98 -20.57
CA ALA A 202 6.56 4.33 -20.43
C ALA A 202 7.69 5.31 -20.10
N ARG A 203 7.71 6.50 -20.73
CA ARG A 203 8.66 7.57 -20.41
C ARG A 203 8.46 8.05 -18.98
N TRP A 204 7.22 8.30 -18.58
CA TRP A 204 6.85 8.72 -17.23
C TRP A 204 7.32 7.72 -16.17
N ILE A 205 7.08 6.41 -16.35
CA ILE A 205 7.53 5.37 -15.40
C ILE A 205 9.05 5.41 -15.23
N ASN A 206 9.79 5.62 -16.33
CA ASN A 206 11.25 5.68 -16.27
C ASN A 206 11.75 6.91 -15.52
N LEU A 207 11.15 8.07 -15.77
CA LEU A 207 11.48 9.32 -15.08
C LEU A 207 11.10 9.24 -13.60
N CYS A 208 9.87 8.82 -13.29
CA CYS A 208 9.40 8.68 -11.91
C CYS A 208 10.27 7.74 -11.09
N TYR A 209 10.73 6.62 -11.66
CA TYR A 209 11.69 5.74 -10.98
C TYR A 209 13.01 6.43 -10.64
N LEU A 210 13.56 7.24 -11.54
CA LEU A 210 14.81 7.96 -11.32
C LEU A 210 14.63 9.06 -10.28
N GLU A 211 13.59 9.88 -10.44
CA GLU A 211 13.29 10.99 -9.54
C GLU A 211 12.93 10.50 -8.13
N LEU A 212 12.13 9.43 -8.01
CA LEU A 212 11.82 8.84 -6.70
C LEU A 212 13.07 8.27 -6.02
N GLY A 213 13.97 7.65 -6.79
CA GLY A 213 15.24 7.16 -6.25
C GLY A 213 16.14 8.29 -5.74
N SER A 214 16.28 9.36 -6.52
CA SER A 214 17.05 10.55 -6.11
C SER A 214 16.41 11.25 -4.90
N PHE A 215 15.08 11.35 -4.89
CA PHE A 215 14.32 11.91 -3.78
C PHE A 215 14.53 11.10 -2.49
N LEU A 216 14.36 9.78 -2.53
CA LEU A 216 14.62 8.90 -1.39
C LEU A 216 16.05 9.02 -0.89
N GLN A 217 17.03 9.09 -1.79
CA GLN A 217 18.44 9.27 -1.40
C GLN A 217 18.64 10.54 -0.57
N LYS A 218 18.06 11.67 -0.99
CA LYS A 218 18.14 12.94 -0.25
C LYS A 218 17.39 12.87 1.08
N GLN A 219 16.17 12.36 1.07
CA GLN A 219 15.35 12.26 2.29
C GLN A 219 15.98 11.35 3.36
N LEU A 220 16.58 10.23 2.94
CA LEU A 220 17.26 9.30 3.84
C LEU A 220 18.61 9.80 4.35
N GLN A 221 19.15 10.90 3.79
CA GLN A 221 20.29 11.62 4.37
C GLN A 221 19.84 12.63 5.44
N MET A 222 18.65 13.21 5.29
CA MET A 222 18.10 14.20 6.22
C MET A 222 17.33 13.57 7.39
N HIS A 223 16.76 12.40 7.18
CA HIS A 223 15.89 11.73 8.15
C HIS A 223 16.35 10.31 8.42
N HIS A 224 16.20 9.89 9.68
CA HIS A 224 16.42 8.50 10.06
C HIS A 224 15.26 7.62 9.61
N PHE A 225 15.59 6.49 9.00
CA PHE A 225 14.61 5.45 8.67
C PHE A 225 14.68 4.34 9.72
N TYR A 226 13.69 4.30 10.60
CA TYR A 226 13.71 3.37 11.73
C TYR A 226 13.09 2.03 11.36
N LEU A 227 13.71 0.94 11.81
CA LEU A 227 13.11 -0.40 11.79
C LEU A 227 13.37 -1.13 13.11
N PRO A 228 12.40 -1.89 13.63
CA PRO A 228 12.62 -2.68 14.82
C PRO A 228 13.64 -3.81 14.55
N LYS A 229 14.43 -4.18 15.57
CA LYS A 229 15.45 -5.24 15.47
C LYS A 229 14.87 -6.59 15.02
N TRP A 230 13.63 -6.89 15.41
CA TRP A 230 12.90 -8.11 15.06
C TRP A 230 12.25 -8.08 13.67
N GLY A 231 12.34 -6.97 12.93
CA GLY A 231 11.76 -6.86 11.59
C GLY A 231 12.54 -7.66 10.53
N ASN A 232 11.80 -8.32 9.64
CA ASN A 232 12.36 -9.14 8.57
C ASN A 232 12.70 -8.29 7.34
N LEU A 233 13.96 -8.25 6.90
CA LEU A 233 14.33 -7.44 5.75
C LEU A 233 13.89 -8.01 4.38
N HIS A 234 13.26 -9.18 4.34
CA HIS A 234 12.66 -9.72 3.12
C HIS A 234 11.28 -9.10 2.85
N VAL A 235 11.19 -8.30 1.79
CA VAL A 235 9.91 -7.79 1.28
C VAL A 235 9.16 -8.88 0.52
N THR A 236 9.88 -9.62 -0.31
CA THR A 236 9.41 -10.85 -0.98
C THR A 236 10.55 -11.85 -1.07
N LYS A 237 10.32 -13.04 -1.66
CA LYS A 237 11.38 -14.04 -1.84
C LYS A 237 12.61 -13.53 -2.62
N ASN A 238 12.42 -12.54 -3.49
CA ASN A 238 13.48 -12.05 -4.38
C ASN A 238 13.76 -10.55 -4.24
N VAL A 239 13.13 -9.88 -3.26
CA VAL A 239 13.37 -8.46 -2.93
C VAL A 239 13.75 -8.37 -1.46
N VAL A 240 14.94 -7.85 -1.19
CA VAL A 240 15.54 -7.77 0.15
C VAL A 240 16.01 -6.36 0.43
N LEU A 241 15.77 -5.90 1.65
CA LEU A 241 16.36 -4.70 2.21
C LEU A 241 17.71 -5.06 2.86
N SER A 242 18.71 -4.20 2.71
CA SER A 242 20.03 -4.39 3.32
C SER A 242 20.45 -3.08 4.00
N PRO A 243 20.90 -3.12 5.26
CA PRO A 243 21.49 -1.95 5.89
C PRO A 243 22.71 -1.48 5.07
N ASN A 244 22.83 -0.18 4.89
CA ASN A 244 23.98 0.48 4.25
C ASN A 244 24.00 1.96 4.64
N GLU A 245 25.12 2.64 4.49
CA GLU A 245 25.21 4.08 4.82
C GLU A 245 24.39 4.96 3.86
N SER A 246 24.23 4.51 2.61
CA SER A 246 23.52 5.26 1.57
C SER A 246 22.44 4.44 0.90
N PHE A 247 21.41 5.16 0.43
CA PHE A 247 20.35 4.57 -0.36
C PHE A 247 20.86 4.19 -1.76
N SER A 248 20.65 2.94 -2.16
CA SER A 248 20.89 2.49 -3.53
C SER A 248 20.11 1.22 -3.83
N CYS A 249 20.03 0.85 -5.11
CA CYS A 249 19.34 -0.36 -5.54
C CYS A 249 20.19 -1.16 -6.51
N LYS A 250 20.35 -2.46 -6.23
CA LYS A 250 21.06 -3.41 -7.08
C LYS A 250 20.09 -4.48 -7.58
N CYS A 251 19.97 -4.58 -8.89
CA CYS A 251 19.27 -5.68 -9.55
C CYS A 251 20.32 -6.66 -10.11
N GLN A 252 20.21 -7.93 -9.76
CA GLN A 252 21.05 -9.00 -10.28
C GLN A 252 20.19 -10.08 -10.92
N GLY A 253 20.70 -10.71 -11.99
CA GLY A 253 20.01 -11.81 -12.66
C GLY A 253 19.88 -11.62 -14.16
N MET A 254 19.04 -12.46 -14.77
CA MET A 254 18.74 -12.43 -16.20
C MET A 254 17.25 -12.10 -16.42
N PRO A 255 16.91 -10.82 -16.69
CA PRO A 255 15.53 -10.43 -16.91
C PRO A 255 15.02 -11.05 -18.22
N LEU A 256 13.94 -11.81 -18.13
CA LEU A 256 13.37 -12.47 -19.29
C LEU A 256 12.77 -11.47 -20.28
N PRO A 257 12.92 -11.69 -21.60
CA PRO A 257 12.27 -10.88 -22.63
C PRO A 257 10.75 -10.80 -22.41
N VAL A 258 10.18 -9.62 -22.68
CA VAL A 258 8.74 -9.38 -22.56
C VAL A 258 7.92 -10.25 -23.51
N ALA A 259 8.54 -10.74 -24.60
CA ALA A 259 7.95 -11.71 -25.51
C ALA A 259 7.45 -12.97 -24.78
N PHE A 260 8.06 -13.38 -23.66
CA PHE A 260 7.61 -14.54 -22.86
C PHE A 260 6.49 -14.23 -21.87
N ALA A 261 5.99 -12.99 -21.81
CA ALA A 261 4.95 -12.60 -20.86
C ALA A 261 3.60 -13.30 -21.12
N PHE A 262 3.38 -13.91 -22.30
CA PHE A 262 2.20 -14.75 -22.56
C PHE A 262 2.08 -15.95 -21.62
N LEU A 263 3.19 -16.39 -21.00
CA LEU A 263 3.20 -17.44 -19.98
C LEU A 263 2.55 -17.01 -18.65
N GLY A 264 2.10 -15.74 -18.53
CA GLY A 264 1.30 -15.25 -17.41
C GLY A 264 1.96 -15.44 -16.05
N LYS A 265 1.32 -16.19 -15.14
CA LYS A 265 1.85 -16.47 -13.79
C LYS A 265 3.21 -17.19 -13.82
N LYS A 266 3.45 -18.07 -14.80
CA LYS A 266 4.73 -18.78 -14.94
C LYS A 266 5.87 -17.81 -15.27
N TYR A 267 5.63 -16.82 -16.14
CA TYR A 267 6.60 -15.75 -16.44
C TYR A 267 7.01 -15.00 -15.17
N LEU A 268 6.05 -14.55 -14.36
CA LEU A 268 6.34 -13.83 -13.11
C LEU A 268 7.08 -14.71 -12.09
N LYS A 269 6.73 -16.00 -11.99
CA LYS A 269 7.43 -16.94 -11.11
C LYS A 269 8.89 -17.13 -11.54
N LEU A 270 9.13 -17.24 -12.85
CA LEU A 270 10.47 -17.42 -13.39
C LEU A 270 11.30 -16.14 -13.26
N GLN A 271 10.74 -14.96 -13.54
CA GLN A 271 11.37 -13.68 -13.28
C GLN A 271 11.81 -13.54 -11.81
N ARG A 272 10.94 -13.90 -10.85
CA ARG A 272 11.28 -13.89 -9.41
C ARG A 272 12.38 -14.88 -9.04
N LYS A 273 12.49 -16.01 -9.74
CA LYS A 273 13.54 -17.01 -9.50
C LYS A 273 14.89 -16.56 -10.07
N LEU A 274 14.88 -15.92 -11.24
CA LEU A 274 16.08 -15.55 -11.98
C LEU A 274 16.64 -14.19 -11.57
N ASN A 275 15.83 -13.33 -10.95
CA ASN A 275 16.24 -11.97 -10.62
C ASN A 275 16.06 -11.65 -9.15
N LYS A 276 17.11 -11.09 -8.56
CA LYS A 276 17.17 -10.61 -7.19
C LYS A 276 17.30 -9.10 -7.17
N VAL A 277 16.52 -8.45 -6.31
CA VAL A 277 16.61 -7.02 -6.01
C VAL A 277 17.09 -6.86 -4.58
N THR A 278 18.18 -6.13 -4.40
CA THR A 278 18.64 -5.68 -3.08
C THR A 278 18.53 -4.17 -3.03
N ILE A 279 17.79 -3.65 -2.06
CA ILE A 279 17.71 -2.22 -1.77
C ILE A 279 18.53 -1.95 -0.53
N PHE A 280 19.52 -1.09 -0.69
CA PHE A 280 20.40 -0.63 0.36
C PHE A 280 19.83 0.66 0.92
N LEU A 281 19.81 0.81 2.24
CA LEU A 281 19.29 2.01 2.90
C LEU A 281 19.89 2.17 4.31
N PRO A 282 20.00 3.42 4.81
CA PRO A 282 20.44 3.71 6.18
C PRO A 282 19.34 3.38 7.20
N ILE A 283 19.37 2.13 7.70
CA ILE A 283 18.41 1.63 8.68
C ILE A 283 18.92 1.93 10.09
N GLN A 284 18.15 2.70 10.87
CA GLN A 284 18.41 2.93 12.28
C GLN A 284 17.64 1.93 13.14
N ARG A 285 18.37 1.09 13.90
CA ARG A 285 17.79 0.06 14.80
C ARG A 285 17.99 0.34 16.28
N GLU A 286 18.63 1.44 16.61
CA GLU A 286 18.95 1.88 17.97
C GLU A 286 18.34 3.25 18.23
N LYS A 287 18.07 3.56 19.50
CA LYS A 287 17.46 4.84 19.90
C LYS A 287 16.18 5.15 19.09
N ILE A 288 15.38 4.11 18.80
CA ILE A 288 14.11 4.27 18.11
C ILE A 288 13.17 5.08 19.03
N PRO A 289 12.55 6.17 18.55
CA PRO A 289 11.56 6.92 19.32
C PRO A 289 10.47 6.01 19.89
N SER A 290 10.06 6.26 21.14
CA SER A 290 9.05 5.45 21.85
C SER A 290 7.73 5.34 21.07
N ILE A 291 7.31 6.42 20.42
CA ILE A 291 6.11 6.44 19.58
C ILE A 291 6.19 5.46 18.39
N LEU A 292 7.37 5.34 17.76
CA LEU A 292 7.59 4.39 16.67
C LEU A 292 7.67 2.95 17.19
N ILE A 293 8.27 2.72 18.36
CA ILE A 293 8.26 1.40 19.01
C ILE A 293 6.81 0.96 19.27
N ARG A 294 5.97 1.87 19.81
CA ARG A 294 4.56 1.62 20.07
C ARG A 294 3.81 1.28 18.78
N LYS A 295 3.99 2.07 17.71
CA LYS A 295 3.45 1.77 16.37
C LYS A 295 3.86 0.38 15.90
N PHE A 296 5.15 0.05 15.90
CA PHE A 296 5.66 -1.23 15.40
C PHE A 296 5.11 -2.42 16.20
N ASN A 297 5.00 -2.28 17.51
CA ASN A 297 4.44 -3.33 18.36
C ASN A 297 2.94 -3.55 18.09
N LEU A 298 2.17 -2.47 17.93
CA LEU A 298 0.76 -2.55 17.56
C LEU A 298 0.58 -3.24 16.20
N GLU A 299 1.35 -2.83 15.19
CA GLU A 299 1.30 -3.45 13.86
C GLU A 299 1.68 -4.94 13.91
N SER A 300 2.68 -5.31 14.70
CA SER A 300 3.06 -6.71 14.92
C SER A 300 1.93 -7.52 15.56
N LYS A 301 1.24 -6.96 16.56
CA LYS A 301 0.09 -7.57 17.22
C LYS A 301 -1.07 -7.78 16.24
N MET A 302 -1.43 -6.78 15.45
CA MET A 302 -2.50 -6.89 14.46
C MET A 302 -2.15 -7.86 13.32
N VAL A 303 -0.87 -7.95 12.93
CA VAL A 303 -0.41 -8.98 11.98
C VAL A 303 -0.62 -10.36 12.56
N GLN A 304 -0.23 -10.58 13.83
CA GLN A 304 -0.39 -11.85 14.52
C GLN A 304 -1.87 -12.27 14.60
N PHE A 305 -2.76 -11.32 14.92
CA PHE A 305 -4.20 -11.56 14.98
C PHE A 305 -4.79 -12.00 13.63
N ASN A 306 -4.31 -11.45 12.51
CA ASN A 306 -4.82 -11.76 11.17
C ASN A 306 -4.09 -12.92 10.48
N LEU A 307 -3.12 -13.59 11.10
CA LEU A 307 -2.32 -14.63 10.42
C LEU A 307 -3.18 -15.79 9.86
N ASP A 308 -4.25 -16.13 10.56
CA ASP A 308 -5.18 -17.21 10.23
C ASP A 308 -6.52 -16.71 9.66
N LYS A 309 -6.69 -15.38 9.52
CA LYS A 309 -7.95 -14.75 9.09
C LYS A 309 -7.86 -14.27 7.64
N PRO A 310 -8.99 -14.16 6.93
CA PRO A 310 -9.02 -13.71 5.54
C PRO A 310 -8.92 -12.19 5.38
N PHE A 311 -8.34 -11.50 6.37
CA PHE A 311 -8.26 -10.04 6.41
C PHE A 311 -6.84 -9.54 6.16
N LEU A 312 -6.74 -8.38 5.54
CA LEU A 312 -5.52 -7.60 5.52
C LEU A 312 -5.36 -6.85 6.85
N THR A 313 -4.13 -6.68 7.32
CA THR A 313 -3.85 -5.90 8.53
C THR A 313 -3.92 -4.40 8.26
N LEU A 314 -4.56 -3.65 9.16
CA LEU A 314 -4.53 -2.19 9.21
C LEU A 314 -3.13 -1.70 9.64
N ARG A 315 -2.17 -1.58 8.72
CA ARG A 315 -0.80 -1.14 9.03
C ARG A 315 -0.23 -0.20 7.97
N SER A 316 0.89 0.46 8.28
CA SER A 316 1.70 1.12 7.27
C SER A 316 2.32 0.12 6.28
N THR A 317 2.61 0.60 5.08
CA THR A 317 2.80 -0.16 3.84
C THR A 317 3.85 -1.26 3.83
N LEU A 318 4.82 -1.23 4.74
CA LEU A 318 5.94 -2.14 4.64
C LEU A 318 5.66 -3.47 5.34
N ASN A 319 5.55 -4.50 4.51
CA ASN A 319 5.11 -5.83 4.91
C ASN A 319 6.07 -6.60 5.85
N PHE A 320 7.20 -6.01 6.26
CA PHE A 320 8.31 -6.68 6.95
C PHE A 320 8.15 -6.86 8.46
N LEU A 321 7.10 -6.31 9.08
CA LEU A 321 6.82 -6.48 10.50
C LEU A 321 6.19 -7.85 10.79
N ARG A 322 6.75 -8.93 10.24
CA ARG A 322 6.49 -10.28 10.72
C ARG A 322 7.55 -10.60 11.75
N LYS A 323 7.14 -10.72 13.01
CA LYS A 323 7.93 -11.42 14.02
C LYS A 323 8.09 -12.85 13.51
N VAL A 324 9.30 -13.23 13.11
CA VAL A 324 9.58 -14.61 12.74
C VAL A 324 9.67 -15.39 14.05
N HIS A 325 8.53 -15.86 14.55
CA HIS A 325 8.55 -17.03 15.41
C HIS A 325 8.79 -18.24 14.48
N ARG A 326 10.05 -18.67 14.44
CA ARG A 326 10.40 -20.03 13.99
C ARG A 326 10.52 -20.90 15.22
#